data_AF-A0A520ZZW2-F1
#
_entry.id   AF-A0A520ZZW2-F1
#
_cell.length_a   1.000
_cell.length_b   1.000
_cell.length_c   1.000
_cell.angle_alpha   90.00
_cell.angle_beta   90.00
_cell.angle_gamma   90.00
#
_symmetry.space_group_name_H-M   'P 1'
#
loop_
_entity.id
_entity.type
_entity.pdbx_description
1 polymer ?
#
loop_
_entity_poly.entity_id
_entity_poly.type
_entity_poly.pdbx_seq_one_letter_code
_entity_poly.pdbx_strand_id
1 'polypeptide(L)'
;DNSGKVVAWSHKLAAPSVMTRLMPQFVKEGVDPDAVSGVLDMAYSVPNKRVEYVMMDLPIRVGFWRSVGYSSNVFIVESFIDELAQAAGADPVQFRLDHLEKGSRPYNILMQLAERTGWGDPLPEGRGRGIAVTTCFESTAAHVAEVSVGPDGKIKVDKMHCGINCGTAVYPDGIRAQAEAGVIMGMSVAFHERVRFKDGGVYTANYDEYQILRMSEVPEIEVHILEDGMKAGGIGEPVVPSVAPSIANAIFAATGVRLRELPFDTNKLSEG
;
A
#
# COMPACT_ATOMS: atom_id res chain seq x y z
N ASP A 1 21.44 8.31 -6.13
CA ASP A 1 22.75 8.92 -6.43
C ASP A 1 22.53 10.44 -6.48
N ASN A 2 23.49 11.22 -6.95
CA ASN A 2 23.35 12.69 -7.02
C ASN A 2 22.28 13.18 -8.01
N SER A 3 21.75 12.29 -8.86
CA SER A 3 20.65 12.58 -9.79
C SER A 3 19.28 12.16 -9.26
N GLY A 4 19.20 11.72 -7.99
CA GLY A 4 17.95 11.21 -7.40
C GLY A 4 17.64 9.76 -7.75
N LYS A 5 18.49 9.06 -8.51
CA LYS A 5 18.24 7.67 -8.90
C LYS A 5 18.51 6.68 -7.75
N VAL A 6 17.59 5.76 -7.50
CA VAL A 6 17.78 4.66 -6.54
C VAL A 6 18.76 3.66 -7.12
N VAL A 7 19.97 3.62 -6.55
CA VAL A 7 21.04 2.71 -6.99
C VAL A 7 21.17 1.48 -6.10
N ALA A 8 20.66 1.52 -4.88
CA ALA A 8 20.73 0.40 -3.95
C ALA A 8 19.51 0.36 -3.03
N TRP A 9 19.11 -0.84 -2.62
CA TRP A 9 18.04 -1.10 -1.67
C TRP A 9 18.46 -2.19 -0.69
N SER A 10 18.35 -1.89 0.59
CA SER A 10 18.54 -2.86 1.68
C SER A 10 17.26 -2.95 2.48
N HIS A 11 16.75 -4.16 2.66
CA HIS A 11 15.52 -4.42 3.39
C HIS A 11 15.70 -5.63 4.28
N LYS A 12 15.47 -5.45 5.58
CA LYS A 12 15.45 -6.55 6.54
C LYS A 12 14.05 -6.64 7.12
N LEU A 13 13.41 -7.79 6.92
CA LEU A 13 12.06 -8.06 7.43
C LEU A 13 12.08 -9.24 8.40
N ALA A 14 11.30 -9.12 9.47
CA ALA A 14 11.09 -10.15 10.46
C ALA A 14 9.61 -10.51 10.48
N ALA A 15 9.27 -11.71 10.02
CA ALA A 15 7.88 -12.14 9.84
C ALA A 15 7.72 -13.64 10.08
N PRO A 16 6.56 -14.08 10.58
CA PRO A 16 6.23 -15.50 10.63
C PRO A 16 6.12 -16.09 9.22
N SER A 17 6.26 -17.42 9.13
CA SER A 17 6.14 -18.15 7.87
C SER A 17 4.80 -18.90 7.81
N VAL A 18 3.91 -18.46 6.94
CA VAL A 18 2.65 -19.19 6.68
C VAL A 18 2.96 -20.44 5.84
N MET A 19 3.91 -20.33 4.91
CA MET A 19 4.24 -21.41 3.97
C MET A 19 4.90 -22.60 4.66
N THR A 20 5.76 -22.39 5.68
CA THR A 20 6.38 -23.49 6.44
C THR A 20 5.32 -24.44 7.01
N ARG A 21 4.15 -23.92 7.39
CA ARG A 21 3.06 -24.72 7.95
C ARG A 21 2.16 -25.33 6.88
N LEU A 22 1.78 -24.56 5.86
CA LEU A 22 0.74 -24.96 4.91
C LEU A 22 1.29 -25.66 3.67
N MET A 23 2.42 -25.19 3.16
CA MET A 23 3.01 -25.67 1.91
C MET A 23 4.56 -25.60 1.98
N PRO A 24 5.19 -26.38 2.88
CA PRO A 24 6.62 -26.29 3.16
C PRO A 24 7.51 -26.55 1.94
N GLN A 25 7.01 -27.26 0.93
CA GLN A 25 7.72 -27.51 -0.32
C GLN A 25 8.09 -26.24 -1.11
N PHE A 26 7.44 -25.11 -0.84
CA PHE A 26 7.78 -23.82 -1.46
C PHE A 26 8.78 -23.00 -0.65
N VAL A 27 9.07 -23.39 0.60
CA VAL A 27 10.09 -22.73 1.43
C VAL A 27 11.46 -23.25 1.00
N LYS A 28 12.27 -22.39 0.40
CA LYS A 28 13.61 -22.74 -0.09
C LYS A 28 14.65 -22.05 0.78
N GLU A 29 15.61 -22.82 1.28
CA GLU A 29 16.72 -22.30 2.11
C GLU A 29 16.24 -21.47 3.32
N GLY A 30 15.06 -21.83 3.88
CA GLY A 30 14.45 -21.12 5.00
C GLY A 30 13.73 -19.83 4.63
N VAL A 31 13.60 -19.49 3.35
CA VAL A 31 12.87 -18.31 2.87
C VAL A 31 11.44 -18.68 2.53
N ASP A 32 10.48 -18.07 3.24
CA ASP A 32 9.08 -18.09 2.85
C ASP A 32 8.89 -17.11 1.68
N PRO A 33 8.52 -17.58 0.47
CA PRO A 33 8.33 -16.69 -0.69
C PRO A 33 7.18 -15.69 -0.50
N ASP A 34 6.18 -16.03 0.33
CA ASP A 34 5.10 -15.13 0.67
C ASP A 34 5.61 -13.96 1.51
N ALA A 35 6.37 -14.25 2.57
CA ALA A 35 6.87 -13.24 3.51
C ALA A 35 7.74 -12.15 2.85
N VAL A 36 8.39 -12.46 1.73
CA VAL A 36 9.28 -11.55 0.99
C VAL A 36 8.65 -10.95 -0.28
N SER A 37 7.40 -11.32 -0.59
CA SER A 37 6.64 -10.79 -1.74
C SER A 37 6.38 -9.29 -1.59
N GLY A 38 6.36 -8.55 -2.68
CA GLY A 38 6.30 -7.09 -2.71
C GLY A 38 7.64 -6.39 -2.46
N VAL A 39 8.67 -7.08 -1.95
CA VAL A 39 10.04 -6.54 -1.84
C VAL A 39 10.95 -7.11 -2.93
N LEU A 40 11.02 -8.44 -3.05
CA LEU A 40 11.86 -9.08 -4.06
C LEU A 40 11.40 -8.72 -5.48
N ASP A 41 10.09 -8.75 -5.70
CA ASP A 41 9.39 -8.49 -6.95
C ASP A 41 8.73 -7.09 -7.00
N MET A 42 9.20 -6.13 -6.20
CA MET A 42 8.73 -4.74 -6.28
C MET A 42 8.82 -4.21 -7.72
N ALA A 43 7.90 -3.32 -8.09
CA ALA A 43 7.82 -2.80 -9.45
C ALA A 43 9.01 -1.93 -9.88
N TYR A 44 9.75 -1.36 -8.92
CA TYR A 44 10.83 -0.42 -9.18
C TYR A 44 12.15 -1.09 -9.57
N SER A 45 12.80 -0.52 -10.58
CA SER A 45 14.12 -0.92 -11.05
C SER A 45 15.20 -0.43 -10.10
N VAL A 46 15.73 -1.34 -9.28
CA VAL A 46 16.88 -1.08 -8.40
C VAL A 46 18.01 -2.05 -8.72
N PRO A 47 19.19 -1.57 -9.18
CA PRO A 47 20.24 -2.45 -9.68
C PRO A 47 20.94 -3.25 -8.58
N ASN A 48 20.97 -2.75 -7.33
CA ASN A 48 21.60 -3.45 -6.20
C ASN A 48 20.56 -3.68 -5.10
N LYS A 49 20.09 -4.91 -4.93
CA LYS A 49 19.05 -5.24 -3.94
C LYS A 49 19.56 -6.30 -2.96
N ARG A 50 19.47 -6.02 -1.66
CA ARG A 50 19.69 -6.98 -0.57
C ARG A 50 18.41 -7.09 0.26
N VAL A 51 17.83 -8.28 0.31
CA VAL A 51 16.67 -8.60 1.17
C VAL A 51 17.08 -9.66 2.18
N GLU A 52 16.87 -9.37 3.45
CA GLU A 52 17.15 -10.27 4.56
C GLU A 52 15.84 -10.65 5.24
N TYR A 53 15.58 -11.95 5.35
CA TYR A 53 14.42 -12.49 6.02
C TYR A 53 14.82 -13.13 7.34
N VAL A 54 14.16 -12.71 8.41
CA VAL A 54 14.23 -13.35 9.72
C VAL A 54 12.89 -14.02 9.98
N MET A 55 12.88 -15.35 9.92
CA MET A 55 11.69 -16.12 10.26
C MET A 55 11.41 -16.00 11.76
N MET A 56 10.23 -15.48 12.10
CA MET A 56 9.79 -15.31 13.48
C MET A 56 8.84 -16.45 13.86
N ASP A 57 9.19 -17.22 14.88
CA ASP A 57 8.27 -18.18 15.48
C ASP A 57 7.40 -17.45 16.51
N LEU A 58 6.11 -17.31 16.21
CA LEU A 58 5.15 -16.63 17.08
C LEU A 58 4.34 -17.67 17.87
N PRO A 59 3.96 -17.38 19.13
CA PRO A 59 3.12 -18.28 19.94
C PRO A 59 1.67 -18.36 19.43
N ILE A 60 1.37 -17.80 18.25
CA ILE A 60 0.06 -17.75 17.63
C ILE A 60 0.16 -18.23 16.18
N ARG A 61 -0.94 -18.80 15.68
CA ARG A 61 -1.02 -19.21 14.27
C ARG A 61 -1.38 -18.02 13.40
N VAL A 62 -0.56 -17.76 12.39
CA VAL A 62 -0.87 -16.84 11.29
C VAL A 62 -1.35 -17.59 10.05
N GLY A 63 -2.05 -16.88 9.17
CA GLY A 63 -2.54 -17.40 7.89
C GLY A 63 -2.51 -16.32 6.82
N PHE A 64 -2.90 -16.68 5.60
CA PHE A 64 -3.02 -15.71 4.52
C PHE A 64 -4.11 -14.69 4.85
N TRP A 65 -3.73 -13.43 4.77
CA TRP A 65 -4.64 -12.30 4.70
C TRP A 65 -4.67 -11.80 3.25
N ARG A 66 -5.70 -11.08 2.83
CA ARG A 66 -5.89 -10.68 1.43
C ARG A 66 -4.64 -9.96 0.90
N SER A 67 -4.11 -10.38 -0.24
CA SER A 67 -2.82 -9.95 -0.83
C SER A 67 -1.56 -10.42 -0.10
N VAL A 68 -1.69 -11.36 0.82
CA VAL A 68 -0.60 -12.13 1.41
C VAL A 68 0.53 -11.21 1.93
N GLY A 69 1.82 -11.52 1.71
CA GLY A 69 2.93 -10.66 2.09
C GLY A 69 2.98 -9.27 1.42
N TYR A 70 2.31 -9.07 0.27
CA TYR A 70 2.25 -7.73 -0.35
C TYR A 70 1.59 -6.72 0.58
N SER A 71 0.58 -7.12 1.37
CA SER A 71 -0.17 -6.21 2.25
C SER A 71 0.68 -5.52 3.30
N SER A 72 1.69 -6.18 3.86
CA SER A 72 2.64 -5.56 4.78
C SER A 72 3.80 -4.88 4.04
N ASN A 73 4.36 -5.56 3.05
CA ASN A 73 5.60 -5.12 2.42
C ASN A 73 5.41 -3.89 1.52
N VAL A 74 4.27 -3.76 0.84
CA VAL A 74 3.98 -2.60 -0.01
C VAL A 74 3.83 -1.34 0.83
N PHE A 75 3.25 -1.42 2.04
CA PHE A 75 3.19 -0.26 2.93
C PHE A 75 4.59 0.29 3.22
N ILE A 76 5.54 -0.61 3.53
CA ILE A 76 6.93 -0.25 3.81
C ILE A 76 7.61 0.30 2.54
N VAL A 77 7.49 -0.41 1.42
CA VAL A 77 8.14 -0.05 0.15
C VAL A 77 7.64 1.30 -0.35
N GLU A 78 6.33 1.51 -0.43
CA GLU A 78 5.75 2.74 -0.97
C GLU A 78 5.92 3.94 -0.05
N SER A 79 5.93 3.73 1.27
CA SER A 79 6.27 4.80 2.22
C SER A 79 7.73 5.21 2.05
N PHE A 80 8.65 4.25 1.91
CA PHE A 80 10.06 4.56 1.75
C PHE A 80 10.39 5.14 0.38
N ILE A 81 9.73 4.69 -0.70
CA ILE A 81 9.84 5.31 -2.03
C ILE A 81 9.42 6.78 -1.98
N ASP A 82 8.37 7.11 -1.24
CA ASP A 82 7.94 8.48 -1.05
C ASP A 82 8.97 9.31 -0.25
N GLU A 83 9.57 8.74 0.81
CA GLU A 83 10.69 9.36 1.53
C GLU A 83 11.91 9.59 0.62
N LEU A 84 12.21 8.66 -0.30
CA LEU A 84 13.29 8.82 -1.27
C LEU A 84 13.00 9.93 -2.29
N ALA A 85 11.74 10.05 -2.74
CA ALA A 85 11.33 11.16 -3.61
C ALA A 85 11.54 12.52 -2.91
N GLN A 86 11.14 12.62 -1.64
CA GLN A 86 11.34 13.82 -0.82
C GLN A 86 12.83 14.13 -0.63
N ALA A 87 13.65 13.13 -0.30
CA ALA A 87 15.10 13.29 -0.14
C ALA A 87 15.79 13.72 -1.44
N ALA A 88 15.25 13.32 -2.59
CA ALA A 88 15.72 13.73 -3.91
C ALA A 88 15.18 15.11 -4.34
N GLY A 89 14.24 15.71 -3.60
CA GLY A 89 13.55 16.94 -4.01
C GLY A 89 12.70 16.74 -5.27
N ALA A 90 12.23 15.52 -5.52
CA ALA A 90 11.48 15.13 -6.71
C ALA A 90 9.98 15.02 -6.41
N ASP A 91 9.16 15.29 -7.42
CA ASP A 91 7.72 14.98 -7.36
C ASP A 91 7.51 13.46 -7.16
N PRO A 92 6.66 13.02 -6.21
CA PRO A 92 6.47 11.60 -5.92
C PRO A 92 5.91 10.74 -7.07
N VAL A 93 5.15 11.32 -8.00
CA VAL A 93 4.66 10.60 -9.20
C VAL A 93 5.80 10.47 -10.19
N GLN A 94 6.48 11.57 -10.52
CA GLN A 94 7.60 11.55 -11.45
C GLN A 94 8.73 10.64 -10.96
N PHE A 95 9.05 10.69 -9.66
CA PHE A 95 10.04 9.83 -9.05
C PHE A 95 9.72 8.35 -9.26
N ARG A 96 8.45 7.94 -9.08
CA ARG A 96 8.02 6.56 -9.36
C ARG A 96 8.15 6.23 -10.85
N LEU A 97 7.69 7.10 -11.74
CA LEU A 97 7.78 6.89 -13.20
C LEU A 97 9.24 6.72 -13.67
N ASP A 98 10.17 7.48 -13.12
CA ASP A 98 11.60 7.40 -13.45
C ASP A 98 12.25 6.07 -13.02
N HIS A 99 11.62 5.35 -12.08
CA HIS A 99 12.07 4.05 -11.58
C HIS A 99 11.24 2.86 -12.08
N LEU A 100 10.23 3.10 -12.92
CA LEU A 100 9.41 2.06 -13.53
C LEU A 100 9.86 1.80 -14.97
N GLU A 101 9.69 0.56 -15.43
CA GLU A 101 9.90 0.26 -16.85
C GLU A 101 8.84 0.97 -17.68
N LYS A 102 9.27 1.82 -18.62
CA LYS A 102 8.35 2.58 -19.49
C LYS A 102 7.47 1.63 -20.30
N GLY A 103 6.16 1.86 -20.25
CA GLY A 103 5.17 1.02 -20.94
C GLY A 103 4.71 -0.21 -20.15
N SER A 104 5.31 -0.50 -18.99
CA SER A 104 4.80 -1.53 -18.08
C SER A 104 3.45 -1.13 -17.46
N ARG A 105 2.69 -2.11 -16.95
CA ARG A 105 1.43 -1.84 -16.23
C ARG A 105 1.52 -0.77 -15.15
N PRO A 106 2.48 -0.84 -14.19
CA PRO A 106 2.62 0.19 -13.17
C PRO A 106 2.93 1.56 -13.74
N TYR A 107 3.74 1.65 -14.80
CA TYR A 107 4.00 2.91 -15.47
C TYR A 107 2.72 3.50 -16.09
N ASN A 108 1.98 2.69 -16.87
CA ASN A 108 0.81 3.17 -17.60
C ASN A 108 -0.32 3.60 -16.67
N ILE A 109 -0.62 2.81 -15.63
CA ILE A 109 -1.71 3.15 -14.70
C ILE A 109 -1.34 4.34 -13.81
N LEU A 110 -0.10 4.45 -13.34
CA LEU A 110 0.33 5.57 -12.53
C LEU A 110 0.25 6.88 -13.32
N MET A 111 0.77 6.88 -14.55
CA MET A 111 0.71 8.05 -15.44
C MET A 111 -0.75 8.47 -15.71
N GLN A 112 -1.61 7.53 -16.08
CA GLN A 112 -3.02 7.83 -16.35
C GLN A 112 -3.75 8.30 -15.08
N LEU A 113 -3.49 7.69 -13.93
CA LEU A 113 -4.14 8.08 -12.68
C LEU A 113 -3.75 9.51 -12.31
N ALA A 114 -2.47 9.87 -12.36
CA ALA A 114 -1.99 11.22 -12.06
C ALA A 114 -2.65 12.28 -12.97
N GLU A 115 -2.80 12.00 -14.27
CA GLU A 115 -3.50 12.88 -15.22
C GLU A 115 -4.99 13.03 -14.85
N ARG A 116 -5.68 11.92 -14.58
CA ARG A 116 -7.12 11.91 -14.29
C ARG A 116 -7.48 12.59 -12.97
N THR A 117 -6.58 12.57 -12.00
CA THR A 117 -6.80 13.15 -10.67
C THR A 117 -6.30 14.59 -10.55
N GLY A 118 -5.80 15.21 -11.62
CA GLY A 118 -5.20 16.55 -11.54
C GLY A 118 -4.03 16.58 -10.56
N TRP A 119 -3.15 15.57 -10.60
CA TRP A 119 -1.97 15.57 -9.74
C TRP A 119 -1.14 16.83 -9.98
N GLY A 120 -0.78 17.52 -8.89
CA GLY A 120 -0.10 18.81 -8.93
C GLY A 120 -1.01 20.03 -8.84
N ASP A 121 -2.33 19.87 -8.99
CA ASP A 121 -3.28 20.95 -8.72
C ASP A 121 -3.21 21.39 -7.25
N PRO A 122 -3.28 22.70 -6.95
CA PRO A 122 -3.17 23.19 -5.59
C PRO A 122 -4.30 22.66 -4.70
N LEU A 123 -3.96 22.35 -3.46
CA LEU A 123 -4.91 21.95 -2.42
C LEU A 123 -5.06 23.07 -1.39
N PRO A 124 -6.21 23.17 -0.71
CA PRO A 124 -6.36 23.97 0.49
C PRO A 124 -5.32 23.62 1.56
N GLU A 125 -4.99 24.58 2.42
CA GLU A 125 -4.13 24.35 3.58
C GLU A 125 -4.69 23.25 4.50
N GLY A 126 -3.81 22.44 5.09
CA GLY A 126 -4.18 21.29 5.92
C GLY A 126 -4.68 20.08 5.12
N ARG A 127 -4.60 20.12 3.78
CA ARG A 127 -4.87 18.98 2.90
C ARG A 127 -3.62 18.48 2.22
N GLY A 128 -3.61 17.18 1.93
CA GLY A 128 -2.52 16.53 1.23
C GLY A 128 -3.04 15.51 0.24
N ARG A 129 -2.24 15.30 -0.81
CA ARG A 129 -2.40 14.22 -1.78
C ARG A 129 -1.23 13.26 -1.62
N GLY A 130 -1.53 11.96 -1.63
CA GLY A 130 -0.52 10.90 -1.55
C GLY A 130 -0.77 9.85 -2.61
N ILE A 131 0.31 9.31 -3.16
CA ILE A 131 0.30 8.31 -4.21
C ILE A 131 0.98 7.03 -3.72
N ALA A 132 0.49 5.88 -4.13
CA ALA A 132 1.18 4.60 -3.98
C ALA A 132 0.80 3.60 -5.09
N VAL A 133 1.68 2.63 -5.35
CA VAL A 133 1.49 1.60 -6.39
C VAL A 133 1.66 0.18 -5.82
N THR A 134 0.96 -0.79 -6.37
CA THR A 134 1.12 -2.22 -6.10
C THR A 134 1.10 -2.99 -7.39
N THR A 135 2.02 -3.93 -7.57
CA THR A 135 1.95 -4.93 -8.63
C THR A 135 1.98 -6.32 -8.01
N CYS A 136 0.95 -7.12 -8.25
CA CYS A 136 0.90 -8.52 -7.84
C CYS A 136 -0.15 -9.27 -8.69
N PHE A 137 -0.01 -10.60 -8.77
CA PHE A 137 -0.96 -11.48 -9.47
C PHE A 137 -1.25 -11.06 -10.92
N GLU A 138 -0.20 -10.64 -11.62
CA GLU A 138 -0.26 -10.12 -13.00
C GLU A 138 -1.18 -8.89 -13.17
N SER A 139 -1.41 -8.10 -12.12
CA SER A 139 -2.17 -6.85 -12.17
C SER A 139 -1.44 -5.75 -11.41
N THR A 140 -1.81 -4.51 -11.68
CA THR A 140 -1.32 -3.35 -10.93
C THR A 140 -2.48 -2.50 -10.44
N ALA A 141 -2.44 -2.09 -9.18
CA ALA A 141 -3.24 -1.01 -8.64
C ALA A 141 -2.36 0.22 -8.33
N ALA A 142 -2.92 1.42 -8.49
CA ALA A 142 -2.35 2.66 -8.00
C ALA A 142 -3.43 3.45 -7.28
N HIS A 143 -3.06 4.16 -6.21
CA HIS A 143 -4.00 4.92 -5.40
C HIS A 143 -3.53 6.35 -5.23
N VAL A 144 -4.42 7.32 -5.49
CA VAL A 144 -4.29 8.70 -5.04
C VAL A 144 -5.29 8.90 -3.89
N ALA A 145 -4.78 9.22 -2.71
CA ALA A 145 -5.59 9.59 -1.55
C ALA A 145 -5.55 11.11 -1.38
N GLU A 146 -6.72 11.73 -1.20
CA GLU A 146 -6.83 13.10 -0.69
C GLU A 146 -7.25 13.04 0.77
N VAL A 147 -6.51 13.74 1.63
CA VAL A 147 -6.79 13.78 3.07
C VAL A 147 -6.80 15.21 3.58
N SER A 148 -7.64 15.45 4.59
CA SER A 148 -7.59 16.63 5.46
C SER A 148 -7.12 16.21 6.85
N VAL A 149 -6.23 16.99 7.46
CA VAL A 149 -5.84 16.80 8.86
C VAL A 149 -6.24 18.02 9.66
N GLY A 150 -7.09 17.82 10.68
CA GLY A 150 -7.54 18.87 11.58
C GLY A 150 -6.47 19.29 12.59
N PRO A 151 -6.59 20.47 13.21
CA PRO A 151 -5.65 20.93 14.26
C PRO A 151 -5.57 20.00 15.48
N ASP A 152 -6.57 19.16 15.70
CA ASP A 152 -6.60 18.15 16.76
C ASP A 152 -6.00 16.79 16.33
N GLY A 153 -5.33 16.75 15.17
CA GLY A 153 -4.74 15.54 14.60
C GLY A 153 -5.76 14.57 13.97
N LYS A 154 -7.05 14.94 13.90
CA LYS A 154 -8.05 14.08 13.26
C LYS A 154 -7.82 14.02 11.75
N ILE A 155 -7.67 12.80 11.25
CA ILE A 155 -7.55 12.52 9.82
C ILE A 155 -8.94 12.32 9.24
N LYS A 156 -9.20 12.95 8.09
CA LYS A 156 -10.32 12.62 7.22
C LYS A 156 -9.77 12.26 5.85
N VAL A 157 -10.10 11.07 5.35
CA VAL A 157 -9.91 10.76 3.93
C VAL A 157 -11.06 11.41 3.18
N ASP A 158 -10.78 12.38 2.33
CA ASP A 158 -11.79 13.11 1.57
C ASP A 158 -12.19 12.35 0.31
N LYS A 159 -11.21 11.74 -0.37
CA LYS A 159 -11.42 11.01 -1.62
C LYS A 159 -10.34 9.97 -1.84
N MET A 160 -10.72 8.85 -2.44
CA MET A 160 -9.81 7.81 -2.91
C MET A 160 -10.00 7.59 -4.41
N HIS A 161 -8.93 7.76 -5.18
CA HIS A 161 -8.90 7.33 -6.57
C HIS A 161 -8.13 6.01 -6.67
N CYS A 162 -8.74 5.03 -7.33
CA CYS A 162 -8.20 3.69 -7.51
C CYS A 162 -8.00 3.43 -9.01
N GLY A 163 -6.75 3.49 -9.47
CA GLY A 163 -6.37 3.06 -10.80
C GLY A 163 -6.08 1.57 -10.84
N ILE A 164 -6.68 0.83 -11.78
CA ILE A 164 -6.48 -0.61 -11.94
C ILE A 164 -6.09 -0.95 -13.38
N ASN A 165 -4.98 -1.65 -13.53
CA ASN A 165 -4.59 -2.31 -14.78
C ASN A 165 -4.52 -3.82 -14.55
N CYS A 166 -5.58 -4.53 -14.96
CA CYS A 166 -5.65 -5.98 -14.96
C CYS A 166 -5.57 -6.58 -16.37
N GLY A 167 -5.09 -5.82 -17.36
CA GLY A 167 -5.09 -6.21 -18.76
C GLY A 167 -6.51 -6.16 -19.33
N THR A 168 -6.99 -7.24 -19.94
CA THR A 168 -8.37 -7.33 -20.42
C THR A 168 -9.39 -7.27 -19.27
N ALA A 169 -10.26 -6.26 -19.28
CA ALA A 169 -11.33 -6.10 -18.29
C ALA A 169 -12.55 -6.98 -18.65
N VAL A 170 -12.50 -8.27 -18.31
CA VAL A 170 -13.54 -9.26 -18.70
C VAL A 170 -14.92 -8.92 -18.14
N TYR A 171 -15.00 -8.48 -16.88
CA TYR A 171 -16.25 -8.08 -16.24
C TYR A 171 -16.05 -6.77 -15.44
N PRO A 172 -16.14 -5.60 -16.12
CA PRO A 172 -15.78 -4.30 -15.54
C PRO A 172 -16.51 -3.96 -14.24
N ASP A 173 -17.79 -4.33 -14.11
CA ASP A 173 -18.56 -4.05 -12.90
C ASP A 173 -18.08 -4.88 -11.70
N GLY A 174 -17.74 -6.15 -11.91
CA GLY A 174 -17.13 -6.98 -10.87
C GLY A 174 -15.72 -6.50 -10.49
N ILE A 175 -14.95 -6.00 -11.47
CA ILE A 175 -13.64 -5.39 -11.23
C ILE A 175 -13.79 -4.14 -10.37
N ARG A 176 -14.76 -3.27 -10.69
CA ARG A 176 -15.06 -2.07 -9.90
C ARG A 176 -15.46 -2.42 -8.47
N ALA A 177 -16.35 -3.38 -8.29
CA ALA A 177 -16.76 -3.84 -6.96
C ALA A 177 -15.58 -4.40 -6.14
N GLN A 178 -14.65 -5.13 -6.78
CA GLN A 178 -13.43 -5.62 -6.13
C GLN A 178 -12.48 -4.49 -5.75
N ALA A 179 -12.36 -3.46 -6.59
CA ALA A 179 -11.59 -2.26 -6.31
C ALA A 179 -12.16 -1.47 -5.13
N GLU A 180 -13.46 -1.18 -5.13
CA GLU A 180 -14.13 -0.50 -4.02
C GLU A 180 -13.96 -1.29 -2.70
N ALA A 181 -14.20 -2.61 -2.73
CA ALA A 181 -14.00 -3.47 -1.57
C ALA A 181 -12.54 -3.53 -1.10
N GLY A 182 -11.58 -3.48 -2.03
CA GLY A 182 -10.15 -3.43 -1.72
C GLY A 182 -9.74 -2.13 -1.04
N VAL A 183 -10.25 -0.99 -1.50
CA VAL A 183 -10.06 0.32 -0.87
C VAL A 183 -10.63 0.33 0.54
N ILE A 184 -11.87 -0.13 0.74
CA ILE A 184 -12.51 -0.19 2.06
C ILE A 184 -11.71 -1.07 3.03
N MET A 185 -11.26 -2.24 2.59
CA MET A 185 -10.46 -3.14 3.42
C MET A 185 -9.09 -2.56 3.76
N GLY A 186 -8.42 -1.93 2.79
CA GLY A 186 -7.15 -1.24 3.01
C GLY A 186 -7.27 -0.07 3.99
N MET A 187 -8.35 0.69 3.90
CA MET A 187 -8.68 1.76 4.86
C MET A 187 -8.97 1.21 6.27
N SER A 188 -9.71 0.11 6.37
CA SER A 188 -10.01 -0.55 7.64
C SER A 188 -8.74 -0.95 8.39
N VAL A 189 -7.75 -1.52 7.69
CA VAL A 189 -6.42 -1.79 8.25
C VAL A 189 -5.63 -0.53 8.56
N ALA A 190 -5.73 0.49 7.70
CA ALA A 190 -5.03 1.73 7.90
C ALA A 190 -5.45 2.43 9.21
N PHE A 191 -6.72 2.35 9.61
CA PHE A 191 -7.25 3.13 10.75
C PHE A 191 -7.62 2.31 11.99
N HIS A 192 -8.03 1.04 11.86
CA HIS A 192 -8.74 0.36 12.94
C HIS A 192 -8.21 -1.03 13.30
N GLU A 193 -7.95 -1.87 12.31
CA GLU A 193 -7.80 -3.31 12.54
C GLU A 193 -6.52 -3.67 13.29
N ARG A 194 -6.67 -4.15 14.53
CA ARG A 194 -5.55 -4.61 15.36
C ARG A 194 -6.01 -5.67 16.35
N VAL A 195 -5.34 -6.81 16.34
CA VAL A 195 -5.47 -7.82 17.41
C VAL A 195 -4.53 -7.46 18.55
N ARG A 196 -5.05 -7.36 19.77
CA ARG A 196 -4.27 -7.14 21.00
C ARG A 196 -4.16 -8.43 21.78
N PHE A 197 -3.04 -8.57 22.48
CA PHE A 197 -2.74 -9.70 23.35
C PHE A 197 -2.52 -9.20 24.77
N LYS A 198 -3.02 -9.94 25.76
CA LYS A 198 -2.84 -9.65 27.19
C LYS A 198 -2.85 -10.97 27.97
N ASP A 199 -2.01 -11.07 29.01
CA ASP A 199 -1.99 -12.21 29.93
C ASP A 199 -1.83 -13.58 29.23
N GLY A 200 -1.06 -13.63 28.15
CA GLY A 200 -0.78 -14.85 27.38
C GLY A 200 -1.89 -15.28 26.40
N GLY A 201 -2.95 -14.49 26.24
CA GLY A 201 -4.06 -14.77 25.33
C GLY A 201 -4.43 -13.60 24.43
N VAL A 202 -5.37 -13.86 23.51
CA VAL A 202 -6.00 -12.81 22.70
C VAL A 202 -6.90 -11.99 23.63
N TYR A 203 -6.63 -10.70 23.72
CA TYR A 203 -7.49 -9.75 24.43
C TYR A 203 -8.69 -9.36 23.56
N THR A 204 -8.43 -9.06 22.29
CA THR A 204 -9.44 -8.62 21.32
C THR A 204 -10.44 -9.75 21.00
N ALA A 205 -11.59 -9.76 21.66
CA ALA A 205 -12.54 -10.87 21.58
C ALA A 205 -13.77 -10.59 20.70
N ASN A 206 -14.07 -9.31 20.41
CA ASN A 206 -15.28 -8.91 19.68
C ASN A 206 -15.09 -7.55 18.96
N TYR A 207 -16.05 -7.14 18.13
CA TYR A 207 -15.98 -5.96 17.27
C TYR A 207 -16.00 -4.60 18.00
N ASP A 208 -16.31 -4.58 19.28
CA ASP A 208 -16.07 -3.41 20.15
C ASP A 208 -14.57 -3.17 20.36
N GLU A 209 -13.76 -4.22 20.33
CA GLU A 209 -12.29 -4.17 20.49
C GLU A 209 -11.53 -4.31 19.16
N TYR A 210 -12.08 -5.04 18.19
CA TYR A 210 -11.61 -5.11 16.80
C TYR A 210 -12.53 -4.26 15.93
N GLN A 211 -12.29 -2.95 15.91
CA GLN A 211 -13.07 -2.07 15.06
C GLN A 211 -12.74 -2.35 13.59
N ILE A 212 -13.77 -2.35 12.76
CA ILE A 212 -13.67 -2.32 11.30
C ILE A 212 -14.20 -0.98 10.81
N LEU A 213 -13.76 -0.55 9.63
CA LEU A 213 -14.23 0.69 9.02
C LEU A 213 -15.76 0.69 8.89
N ARG A 214 -16.40 1.78 9.32
CA ARG A 214 -17.84 1.97 9.22
C ARG A 214 -18.21 2.66 7.93
N MET A 215 -19.46 2.47 7.47
CA MET A 215 -19.99 3.15 6.27
C MET A 215 -19.85 4.67 6.33
N SER A 216 -19.95 5.28 7.51
CA SER A 216 -19.79 6.72 7.71
C SER A 216 -18.36 7.24 7.49
N GLU A 217 -17.37 6.34 7.45
CA GLU A 217 -15.95 6.66 7.28
C GLU A 217 -15.47 6.38 5.85
N VAL A 218 -16.31 5.75 5.01
CA VAL A 218 -15.98 5.46 3.62
C VAL A 218 -16.10 6.77 2.81
N PRO A 219 -15.01 7.21 2.16
CA PRO A 219 -15.02 8.42 1.33
C PRO A 219 -15.67 8.13 -0.03
N GLU A 220 -15.75 9.16 -0.88
CA GLU A 220 -15.96 8.90 -2.30
C GLU A 220 -14.79 8.07 -2.85
N ILE A 221 -15.11 6.97 -3.54
CA ILE A 221 -14.14 6.10 -4.20
C ILE A 221 -14.39 6.17 -5.70
N GLU A 222 -13.41 6.66 -6.46
CA GLU A 222 -13.45 6.66 -7.92
C GLU A 222 -12.53 5.57 -8.48
N VAL A 223 -13.08 4.68 -9.30
CA VAL A 223 -12.31 3.59 -9.92
C VAL A 223 -12.05 3.88 -11.39
N HIS A 224 -10.78 3.85 -11.78
CA HIS A 224 -10.30 4.02 -13.14
C HIS A 224 -9.70 2.70 -13.65
N ILE A 225 -10.41 2.01 -14.54
CA ILE A 225 -9.93 0.78 -15.16
C ILE A 225 -9.17 1.15 -16.44
N LEU A 226 -7.89 0.79 -16.50
CA LEU A 226 -7.07 0.92 -17.68
C LEU A 226 -7.09 -0.38 -18.48
N GLU A 227 -7.53 -0.29 -19.73
CA GLU A 227 -7.48 -1.37 -20.70
C GLU A 227 -6.40 -1.06 -21.74
N ASP A 228 -5.28 -1.78 -21.68
CA ASP A 228 -4.14 -1.62 -22.59
C ASP A 228 -3.84 -2.88 -23.42
N GLY A 229 -4.74 -3.87 -23.39
CA GLY A 229 -4.63 -5.12 -24.14
C GLY A 229 -3.58 -6.11 -23.59
N MET A 230 -2.98 -5.82 -22.43
CA MET A 230 -2.09 -6.78 -21.76
C MET A 230 -2.85 -8.03 -21.28
N LYS A 231 -2.10 -9.10 -20.99
CA LYS A 231 -2.62 -10.37 -20.49
C LYS A 231 -3.60 -10.17 -19.32
N ALA A 232 -4.70 -10.91 -19.26
CA ALA A 232 -5.60 -10.82 -18.11
C ALA A 232 -4.89 -11.24 -16.81
N GLY A 233 -4.97 -10.40 -15.78
CA GLY A 233 -4.46 -10.66 -14.43
C GLY A 233 -5.56 -10.84 -13.39
N GLY A 234 -5.18 -11.12 -12.14
CA GLY A 234 -6.12 -11.25 -11.02
C GLY A 234 -6.61 -9.90 -10.50
N ILE A 235 -7.84 -9.82 -9.98
CA ILE A 235 -8.39 -8.59 -9.38
C ILE A 235 -8.74 -8.74 -7.90
N GLY A 236 -8.72 -9.97 -7.38
CA GLY A 236 -9.18 -10.26 -6.02
C GLY A 236 -8.36 -9.64 -4.91
N GLU A 237 -7.10 -9.26 -5.17
CA GLU A 237 -6.11 -8.86 -4.15
C GLU A 237 -5.37 -7.55 -4.45
N PRO A 238 -4.97 -7.21 -5.69
CA PRO A 238 -4.00 -6.15 -5.98
C PRO A 238 -4.31 -4.75 -5.45
N VAL A 239 -5.57 -4.46 -5.14
CA VAL A 239 -6.03 -3.15 -4.69
C VAL A 239 -5.56 -2.85 -3.26
N VAL A 240 -5.65 -3.82 -2.35
CA VAL A 240 -5.48 -3.57 -0.91
C VAL A 240 -4.11 -2.94 -0.54
N PRO A 241 -2.96 -3.42 -1.06
CA PRO A 241 -1.67 -3.09 -0.47
C PRO A 241 -1.23 -1.62 -0.61
N SER A 242 -1.65 -0.92 -1.66
CA SER A 242 -1.28 0.49 -1.90
C SER A 242 -2.20 1.51 -1.23
N VAL A 243 -3.32 1.07 -0.64
CA VAL A 243 -4.29 1.98 0.00
C VAL A 243 -3.64 2.69 1.20
N ALA A 244 -3.18 1.92 2.19
CA ALA A 244 -2.57 2.49 3.40
C ALA A 244 -1.38 3.43 3.11
N PRO A 245 -0.38 3.06 2.28
CA PRO A 245 0.73 3.98 2.02
C PRO A 245 0.30 5.23 1.24
N SER A 246 -0.70 5.16 0.34
CA SER A 246 -1.21 6.38 -0.32
C SER A 246 -1.78 7.38 0.69
N ILE A 247 -2.51 6.88 1.70
CA ILE A 247 -3.06 7.71 2.79
C ILE A 247 -1.93 8.24 3.68
N ALA A 248 -0.95 7.40 4.05
CA ALA A 248 0.20 7.84 4.86
C ALA A 248 1.01 8.94 4.17
N ASN A 249 1.23 8.81 2.86
CA ASN A 249 1.92 9.81 2.05
C ASN A 249 1.11 11.11 1.95
N ALA A 250 -0.23 11.02 1.87
CA ALA A 250 -1.12 12.18 1.86
C ALA A 250 -1.10 12.92 3.22
N ILE A 251 -1.09 12.18 4.33
CA ILE A 251 -0.97 12.73 5.69
C ILE A 251 0.37 13.46 5.82
N PHE A 252 1.46 12.86 5.34
CA PHE A 252 2.77 13.51 5.34
C PHE A 252 2.76 14.79 4.49
N ALA A 253 2.17 14.77 3.29
CA ALA A 253 2.06 15.96 2.46
C ALA A 253 1.26 17.09 3.14
N ALA A 254 0.25 16.74 3.95
CA ALA A 254 -0.58 17.70 4.69
C ALA A 254 0.09 18.27 5.95
N THR A 255 0.97 17.50 6.61
CA THR A 255 1.42 17.79 7.99
C THR A 255 2.93 17.80 8.20
N GLY A 256 3.70 17.23 7.27
CA GLY A 256 5.13 16.94 7.46
C GLY A 256 5.41 15.76 8.41
N VAL A 257 4.39 15.12 9.01
CA VAL A 257 4.55 14.00 9.94
C VAL A 257 4.44 12.66 9.22
N ARG A 258 5.43 11.78 9.40
CA ARG A 258 5.44 10.42 8.83
C ARG A 258 4.85 9.40 9.80
N LEU A 259 3.76 8.76 9.40
CA LEU A 259 3.22 7.59 10.09
C LEU A 259 3.79 6.32 9.44
N ARG A 260 4.55 5.54 10.23
CA ARG A 260 5.27 4.33 9.76
C ARG A 260 4.73 3.03 10.35
N GLU A 261 3.60 3.10 11.05
CA GLU A 261 2.99 1.98 11.75
C GLU A 261 1.50 1.94 11.44
N LEU A 262 0.98 0.73 11.25
CA LEU A 262 -0.43 0.47 11.06
C LEU A 262 -1.01 -0.26 12.29
N PRO A 263 -2.26 0.03 12.68
CA PRO A 263 -3.06 1.16 12.23
C PRO A 263 -2.45 2.52 12.63
N PHE A 264 -2.82 3.58 11.93
CA PHE A 264 -2.29 4.93 12.14
C PHE A 264 -2.56 5.44 13.56
N ASP A 265 -1.50 5.94 14.20
CA ASP A 265 -1.57 6.59 15.51
C ASP A 265 -1.73 8.11 15.35
N THR A 266 -2.95 8.59 15.49
CA THR A 266 -3.30 10.02 15.34
C THR A 266 -2.67 10.91 16.40
N ASN A 267 -2.26 10.37 17.55
CA ASN A 267 -1.63 11.17 18.62
C ASN A 267 -0.31 11.82 18.14
N LYS A 268 0.37 11.18 17.18
CA LYS A 268 1.59 11.70 16.55
C LYS A 268 1.35 12.97 15.71
N LEU A 269 0.09 13.27 15.37
CA LEU A 269 -0.28 14.44 14.56
C LEU A 269 -0.67 15.65 15.41
N SER A 270 -1.02 15.44 16.68
CA SER A 270 -1.37 16.52 17.63
C SER A 270 -0.16 17.14 18.33
N GLU A 271 1.03 16.56 18.15
CA GLU A 271 2.29 16.98 18.79
C GLU A 271 3.17 17.87 17.88
N GLY A 272 2.73 18.15 16.65
CA GLY A 272 3.47 18.88 15.61
C GLY A 272 3.06 20.34 15.45
#